data_AF-A0A0F2PV68-F1
#
_entry.id   AF-A0A0F2PV68-F1
#
_cell.length_a   1.000
_cell.length_b   1.000
_cell.length_c   1.000
_cell.angle_alpha   90.00
_cell.angle_beta   90.00
_cell.angle_gamma   90.00
#
_symmetry.space_group_name_H-M   'P 1'
#
loop_
_entity.id
_entity.type
_entity.pdbx_description
1 polymer ?
#
loop_
_entity_poly.entity_id
_entity_poly.type
_entity_poly.pdbx_seq_one_letter_code
_entity_poly.pdbx_strand_id
1 'polypeptide(L)'
;MADGTDHSSSRGGAHAATVDLAELRRRTTPEPVTFQRRELDLVLRVYGRMVAEGHWRDYAIDHLRDRAIFSAFRRTSEVPLFRIEKDPSRARKQGAFAIISAAGLVLKRGHELETVLKYFDKTPRLVR
;
A
#
# COMPACT_ATOMS: atom_id res chain seq x y z
N MET A 1 27.83 72.35 23.65
CA MET A 1 28.42 72.17 22.31
C MET A 1 28.91 70.74 22.24
N ALA A 2 28.27 69.93 21.38
CA ALA A 2 28.70 68.63 20.82
C ALA A 2 29.11 67.50 21.81
N ASP A 3 28.79 66.22 21.62
CA ASP A 3 27.91 65.47 20.72
C ASP A 3 27.95 64.00 21.21
N GLY A 4 27.13 63.11 20.63
CA GLY A 4 26.87 61.70 20.98
C GLY A 4 28.03 60.82 21.50
N THR A 5 27.77 59.65 22.09
CA THR A 5 26.95 58.59 21.46
C THR A 5 26.67 57.48 22.48
N ASP A 6 25.39 57.20 22.72
CA ASP A 6 24.89 55.93 23.27
C ASP A 6 24.89 54.83 22.19
N HIS A 7 24.88 53.57 22.66
CA HIS A 7 24.46 52.36 21.94
C HIS A 7 25.48 51.66 21.01
N SER A 8 25.91 50.45 21.42
CA SER A 8 25.77 49.22 20.63
C SER A 8 26.35 48.04 21.44
N SER A 9 25.83 46.82 21.45
CA SER A 9 24.52 46.26 21.13
C SER A 9 24.66 44.77 21.42
N SER A 10 23.75 44.21 22.21
CA SER A 10 23.46 42.79 22.13
C SER A 10 22.97 42.48 20.72
N ARG A 11 23.50 41.40 20.11
CA ARG A 11 22.92 40.63 18.99
C ARG A 11 23.85 39.43 18.82
N GLY A 12 23.54 38.31 19.44
CA GLY A 12 22.47 37.45 18.92
C GLY A 12 23.06 36.66 17.75
N GLY A 13 23.97 35.75 18.07
CA GLY A 13 24.44 34.76 17.11
C GLY A 13 23.21 33.98 16.66
N ALA A 14 22.75 34.24 15.45
CA ALA A 14 21.74 33.45 14.80
C ALA A 14 22.31 32.03 14.67
N HIS A 15 21.95 31.17 15.62
CA HIS A 15 22.02 29.74 15.42
C HIS A 15 21.21 29.46 14.17
N ALA A 16 21.90 29.26 13.05
CA ALA A 16 21.34 28.63 11.88
C ALA A 16 20.83 27.27 12.37
N ALA A 17 19.54 27.22 12.68
CA ALA A 17 18.87 26.01 13.11
C ALA A 17 19.07 25.02 11.97
N THR A 18 19.94 24.04 12.19
CA THR A 18 20.15 22.94 11.26
C THR A 18 18.85 22.16 11.24
N VAL A 19 17.98 22.48 10.29
CA VAL A 19 16.71 21.78 10.12
C VAL A 19 17.04 20.43 9.52
N ASP A 20 16.79 19.37 10.27
CA ASP A 20 16.89 18.00 9.77
C ASP A 20 15.82 17.79 8.68
N LEU A 21 16.27 17.80 7.41
CA LEU A 21 15.39 17.63 6.26
C LEU A 21 14.77 16.23 6.20
N ALA A 22 15.38 15.23 6.84
CA ALA A 22 14.82 13.88 6.96
C ALA A 22 13.69 13.85 8.01
N GLU A 23 13.86 14.53 9.14
CA GLU A 23 12.80 14.76 10.13
C GLU A 23 11.59 15.47 9.50
N LEU A 24 11.82 16.51 8.69
CA LEU A 24 10.76 17.24 8.00
C LEU A 24 10.05 16.38 6.95
N ARG A 25 10.79 15.56 6.20
CA ARG A 25 10.25 14.60 5.22
C ARG A 25 9.40 13.52 5.88
N ARG A 26 9.84 12.97 7.03
CA ARG A 26 9.06 11.99 7.80
C ARG A 26 7.74 12.58 8.30
N ARG A 27 7.73 13.86 8.69
CA ARG A 27 6.50 14.55 9.13
C ARG A 27 5.52 14.87 8.00
N THR A 28 6.01 15.03 6.78
CA THR A 28 5.20 15.50 5.64
C THR A 28 4.83 14.40 4.64
N THR A 29 5.44 13.22 4.71
CA THR A 29 5.14 12.10 3.81
C THR A 29 4.22 11.11 4.50
N PRO A 30 2.93 11.01 4.11
CA PRO A 30 2.04 9.96 4.59
C PRO A 30 2.67 8.58 4.38
N GLU A 31 2.65 7.75 5.42
CA GLU A 31 3.11 6.36 5.32
C GLU A 31 2.30 5.61 4.25
N PRO A 32 2.96 4.78 3.42
CA PRO A 32 2.25 4.02 2.40
C PRO A 32 1.31 3.01 3.05
N VAL A 33 0.20 2.72 2.39
CA VAL A 33 -0.72 1.68 2.83
C VAL A 33 -0.07 0.33 2.57
N THR A 34 -0.06 -0.52 3.60
CA THR A 34 0.54 -1.86 3.54
C THR A 34 -0.42 -2.95 4.00
N PHE A 35 -0.13 -4.18 3.56
CA PHE A 35 -0.73 -5.36 4.16
C PHE A 35 -0.09 -5.64 5.52
N GLN A 36 -0.92 -5.85 6.53
CA GLN A 36 -0.43 -6.33 7.82
C GLN A 36 0.06 -7.77 7.68
N ARG A 37 0.92 -8.21 8.60
CA ARG A 37 1.49 -9.58 8.56
C ARG A 37 0.43 -10.67 8.38
N ARG A 38 -0.65 -10.62 9.17
CA ARG A 38 -1.76 -11.58 9.07
C ARG A 38 -2.46 -11.55 7.71
N GLU A 39 -2.62 -10.35 7.14
CA GLU A 39 -3.24 -10.18 5.82
C GLU A 39 -2.34 -10.77 4.73
N LEU A 40 -1.04 -10.48 4.79
CA LEU A 40 -0.06 -11.02 3.86
C LEU A 40 0.02 -12.55 3.96
N ASP A 41 0.02 -13.12 5.17
CA ASP A 41 0.01 -14.57 5.38
C ASP A 41 -1.21 -15.23 4.69
N LEU A 42 -2.39 -14.60 4.74
CA LEU A 42 -3.59 -15.11 4.07
C LEU A 42 -3.46 -15.05 2.54
N VAL A 43 -2.97 -13.93 2.00
CA VAL A 43 -2.75 -13.79 0.55
C VAL A 43 -1.72 -14.79 0.05
N LEU A 44 -0.61 -14.98 0.78
CA LEU A 44 0.45 -15.91 0.42
C LEU A 44 0.01 -17.38 0.51
N ARG A 45 -0.89 -17.74 1.44
CA ARG A 45 -1.50 -19.08 1.47
C ARG A 45 -2.31 -19.35 0.21
N VAL A 46 -3.13 -18.39 -0.23
CA VAL A 46 -3.88 -18.51 -1.48
C VAL A 46 -2.92 -18.60 -2.66
N TYR A 47 -1.90 -17.76 -2.70
CA TYR A 47 -0.87 -17.79 -3.74
C TYR A 47 -0.21 -19.17 -3.85
N GLY A 48 0.26 -19.74 -2.73
CA GLY A 48 0.89 -21.05 -2.72
C GLY A 48 0.00 -22.15 -3.30
N ARG A 49 -1.30 -22.14 -2.96
CA ARG A 49 -2.28 -23.08 -3.54
C ARG A 49 -2.47 -22.87 -5.04
N MET A 50 -2.65 -21.63 -5.48
CA MET A 50 -2.82 -21.31 -6.91
C MET A 50 -1.57 -21.62 -7.75
N VAL A 51 -0.37 -21.52 -7.16
CA VAL A 51 0.88 -21.96 -7.78
C VAL A 51 0.94 -23.48 -7.88
N ALA A 52 0.55 -24.21 -6.83
CA ALA A 52 0.50 -25.67 -6.83
C ALA A 52 -0.48 -26.21 -7.88
N GLU A 53 -1.59 -25.51 -8.11
CA GLU A 53 -2.56 -25.81 -9.17
C GLU A 53 -2.10 -25.33 -10.58
N GLY A 54 -0.98 -24.62 -10.67
CA GLY A 54 -0.41 -24.11 -11.92
C GLY A 54 -1.13 -22.89 -12.51
N HIS A 55 -2.05 -22.28 -11.75
CA HIS A 55 -2.77 -21.08 -12.17
C HIS A 55 -1.90 -19.82 -12.13
N TRP A 56 -1.09 -19.67 -11.07
CA TRP A 56 -0.22 -18.52 -10.87
C TRP A 56 1.25 -18.93 -10.94
N ARG A 57 2.12 -18.00 -11.34
CA ARG A 57 3.56 -18.23 -11.42
C ARG A 57 4.38 -17.12 -10.79
N ASP A 58 3.85 -15.91 -10.78
CA ASP A 58 4.56 -14.72 -10.30
C ASP A 58 3.60 -13.79 -9.57
N TYR A 59 4.14 -12.89 -8.75
CA TYR A 59 3.37 -11.87 -8.04
C TYR A 59 4.17 -10.58 -7.86
N ALA A 60 3.44 -9.47 -7.71
CA ALA A 60 4.00 -8.18 -7.30
C ALA A 60 3.20 -7.62 -6.12
N ILE A 61 3.89 -6.90 -5.24
CA ILE A 61 3.27 -6.20 -4.11
C ILE A 61 3.61 -4.72 -4.20
N ASP A 62 2.60 -3.90 -4.44
CA ASP A 62 2.72 -2.46 -4.56
C ASP A 62 2.17 -1.79 -3.31
N HIS A 63 2.98 -0.93 -2.71
CA HIS A 63 2.63 -0.11 -1.55
C HIS A 63 2.42 1.33 -2.01
N LEU A 64 1.17 1.72 -2.24
CA LEU A 64 0.82 3.07 -2.69
C LEU A 64 0.38 3.94 -1.51
N ARG A 65 0.26 5.24 -1.76
CA ARG A 65 -0.18 6.21 -0.74
C ARG A 65 -1.60 5.93 -0.23
N ASP A 66 -2.48 5.47 -1.11
CA ASP A 66 -3.91 5.29 -0.84
C ASP A 66 -4.32 3.82 -0.68
N ARG A 67 -3.53 2.89 -1.23
CA ARG A 67 -3.86 1.46 -1.21
C ARG A 67 -2.64 0.55 -1.27
N ALA A 68 -2.78 -0.68 -0.79
CA ALA A 68 -1.84 -1.77 -1.05
C ALA A 68 -2.43 -2.70 -2.12
N ILE A 69 -1.59 -3.19 -3.03
CA ILE A 69 -2.03 -4.07 -4.12
C ILE A 69 -1.15 -5.31 -4.13
N PHE A 70 -1.77 -6.49 -4.16
CA PHE A 70 -1.13 -7.74 -4.54
C PHE A 70 -1.61 -8.13 -5.93
N SER A 71 -0.69 -8.20 -6.88
CA SER A 71 -0.95 -8.53 -8.28
C SER A 71 -0.48 -9.96 -8.55
N ALA A 72 -1.37 -10.82 -9.06
CA ALA A 72 -1.06 -12.21 -9.39
C ALA A 72 -0.95 -12.41 -10.90
N PHE A 73 0.10 -13.08 -11.36
CA PHE A 73 0.41 -13.25 -12.78
C PHE A 73 0.48 -14.73 -13.17
N ARG A 74 0.00 -15.03 -14.38
CA ARG A 74 0.22 -16.33 -15.03
C ARG A 74 1.60 -16.44 -15.66
N ARG A 75 2.12 -15.32 -16.17
CA ARG A 75 3.44 -15.14 -16.77
C ARG A 75 3.91 -13.72 -16.45
N THR A 76 5.21 -13.54 -16.23
CA THR A 76 5.85 -12.28 -15.80
C THR A 76 5.64 -11.09 -16.76
N SER A 77 5.22 -11.31 -18.02
CA SER A 77 4.99 -10.27 -19.02
C SER A 77 3.51 -10.02 -19.38
N GLU A 78 2.57 -10.71 -18.73
CA GLU A 78 1.13 -10.56 -18.99
C GLU A 78 0.48 -9.57 -18.00
N VAL A 79 -0.69 -9.02 -18.37
CA VAL A 79 -1.55 -8.24 -17.46
C VAL A 79 -1.89 -9.13 -16.25
N PRO A 80 -1.87 -8.60 -15.00
CA PRO A 80 -2.20 -9.40 -13.83
C PRO A 80 -3.59 -10.01 -13.96
N LEU A 81 -3.70 -11.32 -13.72
CA LEU A 81 -4.96 -12.06 -13.78
C LEU A 81 -5.95 -11.53 -12.74
N PHE A 82 -5.43 -11.28 -11.55
CA PHE A 82 -6.16 -10.78 -10.40
C PHE A 82 -5.32 -9.78 -9.64
N ARG A 83 -6.00 -8.79 -9.06
CA ARG A 83 -5.44 -7.86 -8.09
C ARG A 83 -6.24 -7.94 -6.81
N ILE A 84 -5.56 -8.12 -5.69
CA ILE A 84 -6.14 -8.02 -4.35
C ILE A 84 -5.74 -6.65 -3.82
N GLU A 85 -6.71 -5.76 -3.65
CA GLU A 85 -6.47 -4.40 -3.18
C GLU A 85 -6.94 -4.23 -1.72
N LYS A 86 -6.18 -3.44 -0.96
CA LYS A 86 -6.56 -2.90 0.35
C LYS A 86 -6.63 -1.38 0.27
N ASP A 87 -7.82 -0.83 0.39
CA ASP A 87 -8.12 0.60 0.40
C ASP A 87 -8.76 0.99 1.74
N PRO A 88 -7.97 1.55 2.69
CA PRO A 88 -8.45 1.97 4.00
C PRO A 88 -9.54 3.04 3.94
N SER A 89 -9.57 3.87 2.89
CA SER A 89 -10.59 4.92 2.74
C SER A 89 -12.01 4.33 2.58
N ARG A 90 -12.10 3.09 2.12
CA ARG A 90 -13.36 2.34 1.95
C ARG A 90 -13.70 1.42 3.11
N ALA A 91 -12.84 1.33 4.14
CA ALA A 91 -13.04 0.46 5.29
C ALA A 91 -14.38 0.68 6.01
N ARG A 92 -14.83 1.94 6.11
CA ARG A 92 -16.12 2.29 6.75
C ARG A 92 -17.32 2.31 5.80
N LYS A 93 -17.11 2.00 4.52
CA LYS A 93 -18.14 2.10 3.47
C LYS A 93 -18.50 0.71 2.95
N GLN A 94 -17.84 0.29 1.88
CA GLN A 94 -18.14 -0.96 1.18
C GLN A 94 -17.14 -2.08 1.55
N GLY A 95 -16.19 -1.80 2.45
CA GLY A 95 -15.12 -2.71 2.84
C GLY A 95 -13.78 -2.34 2.22
N ALA A 96 -12.72 -2.55 3.00
CA ALA A 96 -11.35 -2.19 2.64
C ALA A 96 -10.75 -3.09 1.56
N PHE A 97 -11.22 -4.34 1.43
CA PHE A 97 -10.60 -5.33 0.55
C PHE A 97 -11.43 -5.59 -0.70
N ALA A 98 -10.75 -5.75 -1.84
CA ALA A 98 -11.39 -6.10 -3.10
C ALA A 98 -10.52 -7.04 -3.94
N ILE A 99 -11.16 -7.90 -4.73
CA ILE A 99 -10.55 -8.65 -5.82
C ILE A 99 -11.00 -8.04 -7.13
N ILE A 100 -10.04 -7.73 -7.99
CA ILE A 100 -10.24 -7.09 -9.29
C ILE A 100 -9.69 -8.01 -10.38
N SER A 101 -10.44 -8.18 -11.46
CA SER A 101 -10.02 -8.97 -12.63
C SER A 101 -9.00 -8.20 -13.49
N ALA A 102 -8.36 -8.91 -14.41
CA ALA A 102 -7.52 -8.30 -15.45
C ALA A 102 -8.25 -7.17 -16.23
N ALA A 103 -9.56 -7.29 -16.43
CA ALA A 103 -10.39 -6.29 -17.09
C ALA A 103 -10.76 -5.08 -16.20
N GLY A 104 -10.31 -5.05 -14.95
CA GLY A 104 -10.63 -3.97 -14.00
C GLY A 104 -11.99 -4.13 -13.30
N LEU A 105 -12.70 -5.25 -13.50
CA LEU A 105 -13.99 -5.50 -12.84
C LEU A 105 -13.76 -5.95 -11.39
N VAL A 106 -14.50 -5.36 -10.46
CA VAL A 106 -14.51 -5.81 -9.05
C VAL A 106 -15.30 -7.11 -8.96
N LEU A 107 -14.60 -8.22 -8.74
CA LEU A 107 -15.18 -9.56 -8.63
C LEU A 107 -15.76 -9.82 -7.25
N LYS A 108 -15.11 -9.29 -6.22
CA LYS A 108 -15.57 -9.40 -4.84
C LYS A 108 -15.05 -8.24 -4.01
N ARG A 109 -15.82 -7.81 -3.01
CA ARG A 109 -15.45 -6.75 -2.06
C ARG A 109 -15.97 -7.09 -0.66
N GLY A 110 -15.25 -6.66 0.38
CA GLY A 110 -15.66 -6.90 1.77
C GLY A 110 -14.76 -6.24 2.82
N HIS A 111 -15.21 -6.29 4.07
CA HIS A 111 -14.49 -5.75 5.23
C HIS A 111 -13.37 -6.68 5.69
N GLU A 112 -13.58 -7.99 5.57
CA GLU A 112 -12.64 -9.02 5.99
C GLU A 112 -11.94 -9.66 4.80
N LEU A 113 -10.60 -9.62 4.79
CA LEU A 113 -9.79 -10.17 3.70
C LEU A 113 -10.03 -11.67 3.50
N GLU A 114 -10.10 -12.45 4.57
CA GLU A 114 -10.34 -13.89 4.50
C GLU A 114 -11.63 -14.23 3.74
N THR A 115 -12.71 -13.48 4.01
CA THR A 115 -14.00 -13.68 3.33
C THR A 115 -13.92 -13.31 1.85
N VAL A 116 -13.16 -12.26 1.51
CA VAL A 116 -12.92 -11.87 0.12
C VAL A 116 -12.11 -12.96 -0.61
N LEU A 117 -11.06 -13.49 0.01
CA LEU A 117 -10.20 -14.53 -0.56
C LEU A 117 -10.93 -15.85 -0.85
N LYS A 118 -12.04 -16.17 -0.16
CA LYS A 118 -12.91 -17.32 -0.50
C LYS A 118 -13.43 -17.34 -1.93
N TYR A 119 -13.28 -16.24 -2.67
CA TYR A 119 -13.52 -16.22 -4.13
C TYR A 119 -12.69 -17.30 -4.85
N PHE A 120 -11.43 -17.49 -4.45
CA PHE A 120 -10.51 -18.44 -5.08
C PHE A 120 -10.74 -19.89 -4.64
N ASP A 121 -11.45 -20.12 -3.53
CA ASP A 121 -11.82 -21.47 -3.10
C ASP A 121 -12.90 -22.09 -4.01
N LYS A 122 -13.61 -21.26 -4.79
CA LYS A 122 -14.71 -21.69 -5.66
C LYS A 122 -14.31 -21.91 -7.11
N THR A 123 -13.01 -21.85 -7.43
CA THR A 123 -12.59 -21.92 -8.84
C THR A 123 -13.01 -23.28 -9.44
N PRO A 124 -13.82 -23.27 -10.51
CA PRO A 124 -14.43 -24.47 -11.06
C PRO A 124 -13.37 -25.32 -11.75
N ARG A 125 -13.50 -26.65 -11.62
CA ARG A 125 -12.71 -27.62 -12.40
C ARG A 125 -12.84 -27.25 -13.88
N LEU A 126 -11.74 -26.88 -14.50
CA LEU A 126 -11.68 -26.84 -15.97
C LEU A 126 -11.76 -28.30 -16.43
N VAL A 127 -12.98 -28.74 -16.74
CA VAL A 127 -13.23 -30.06 -17.34
C VAL A 127 -12.55 -30.04 -18.71
N ARG A 128 -11.57 -30.92 -18.90
CA ARG A 128 -10.95 -31.20 -20.19
C ARG A 128 -11.47 -32.53 -20.70
#